data_AF-A0A929ZE61-F1
#
_entry.id   AF-A0A929ZE61-F1
#
_cell.length_a   1.000
_cell.length_b   1.000
_cell.length_c   1.000
_cell.angle_alpha   90.00
_cell.angle_beta   90.00
_cell.angle_gamma   90.00
#
_symmetry.space_group_name_H-M   'P 1'
#
loop_
_entity.id
_entity.type
_entity.pdbx_description
1 polymer ?
#
loop_
_entity_poly.entity_id
_entity_poly.type
_entity_poly.pdbx_seq_one_letter_code
_entity_poly.pdbx_strand_id
1 'polypeptide(L)' 'MHVYVGVDIAKELHYAAIMDSDGVVSKPFSFENNDKGFNLLLSHLAPYDKESILIGYE' A
#
# COMPACT_ATOMS: atom_id res chain seq x y z
N MET A 1 -4.17 -15.64 3.35
CA MET A 1 -4.86 -14.37 3.61
C MET A 1 -4.45 -13.41 2.51
N HIS A 2 -5.39 -12.96 1.67
CA HIS A 2 -5.09 -12.00 0.62
C HIS A 2 -5.25 -10.58 1.15
N VAL A 3 -4.31 -9.71 0.80
CA VAL A 3 -4.41 -8.28 1.07
C VAL A 3 -4.44 -7.50 -0.24
N TYR A 4 -5.30 -6.50 -0.26
CA TYR A 4 -5.48 -5.60 -1.38
C TYR A 4 -4.93 -4.24 -0.99
N VAL A 5 -4.12 -3.66 -1.87
CA VAL A 5 -3.52 -2.35 -1.68
C VAL A 5 -4.09 -1.43 -2.75
N GLY A 6 -4.90 -0.46 -2.36
CA GLY A 6 -5.32 0.60 -3.26
C GLY A 6 -4.32 1.75 -3.17
N VAL A 7 -3.77 2.19 -4.31
CA VAL A 7 -2.84 3.32 -4.38
C VAL A 7 -3.37 4.38 -5.34
N ASP A 8 -3.62 5.57 -4.80
CA ASP A 8 -3.91 6.80 -5.56
C ASP A 8 -2.60 7.48 -5.94
N ILE A 9 -2.31 7.58 -7.24
CA ILE A 9 -1.04 8.05 -7.77
C ILE A 9 -1.10 9.55 -8.13
N ALA A 10 -0.40 10.38 -7.36
CA ALA A 10 -0.13 11.78 -7.72
C ALA A 10 1.33 12.05 -8.10
N LYS A 11 1.64 13.30 -8.48
CA LYS A 11 3.00 13.71 -8.93
C LYS A 11 4.06 13.62 -7.83
N GLU A 12 3.72 14.07 -6.63
CA GLU A 12 4.68 14.25 -5.54
C GLU A 12 4.40 13.31 -4.35
N LEU A 13 3.12 13.07 -4.04
CA LEU A 13 2.69 12.37 -2.85
C LEU A 13 1.56 11.38 -3.19
N HIS A 14 1.83 10.10 -3.07
CA HIS A 14 0.87 9.03 -3.27
C HIS A 14 0.10 8.77 -1.97
N TYR A 15 -1.10 8.19 -2.07
CA TYR A 15 -1.85 7.68 -0.93
C TYR A 15 -2.12 6.19 -1.13
N ALA A 16 -1.94 5.40 -0.07
CA ALA A 16 -2.22 3.97 -0.06
C ALA A 16 -3.16 3.59 1.09
N ALA A 17 -4.01 2.60 0.84
CA ALA A 17 -4.80 1.92 1.86
C ALA A 17 -4.65 0.41 1.68
N ILE A 18 -4.56 -0.32 2.81
CA ILE A 18 -4.43 -1.77 2.83
C ILE A 18 -5.72 -2.35 3.42
N MET A 19 -6.29 -3.33 2.74
CA MET A 19 -7.51 -4.02 3.15
C MET A 19 -7.42 -5.52 2.91
N ASP A 20 -8.24 -6.30 3.60
CA ASP A 20 -8.42 -7.74 3.38
C ASP A 20 -9.91 -8.06 3.18
N SER A 21 -10.31 -9.33 3.32
CA SER A 21 -11.72 -9.74 3.22
C SER A 21 -12.61 -9.22 4.35
N ASP A 22 -12.03 -8.83 5.48
CA ASP A 22 -12.74 -8.42 6.69
C ASP A 22 -12.80 -6.89 6.82
N GLY A 23 -11.95 -6.15 6.08
CA GLY A 23 -12.06 -4.71 5.92
C GLY A 23 -10.71 -4.00 5.86
N VAL A 24 -10.67 -2.76 6.36
CA VAL A 24 -9.46 -1.93 6.35
C VAL A 24 -8.47 -2.42 7.40
N VAL A 25 -7.28 -2.82 6.95
CA VAL A 25 -6.21 -3.39 7.79
C VAL A 25 -5.29 -2.30 8.34
N SER A 26 -5.05 -1.23 7.58
CA SER A 26 -4.34 -0.04 8.06
C SER A 26 -5.09 1.24 7.74
N LYS A 27 -4.93 2.25 8.60
CA LYS A 27 -5.32 3.61 8.22
C LYS A 27 -4.60 3.99 6.92
N PRO A 28 -5.26 4.74 6.02
CA PRO A 28 -4.59 5.25 4.83
C PRO A 28 -3.34 6.05 5.20
N PHE A 29 -2.29 5.90 4.42
CA PHE A 29 -1.01 6.58 4.61
C PHE A 29 -0.54 7.16 3.29
N SER A 30 0.24 8.25 3.38
CA SER A 30 0.88 8.84 2.22
C SER A 30 2.35 8.48 2.14
N PHE A 31 2.90 8.50 0.93
CA PHE A 31 4.33 8.31 0.69
C PHE A 31 4.80 9.14 -0.51
N GLU A 32 6.03 9.63 -0.43
CA GLU A 32 6.62 10.49 -1.47
C GLU A 32 6.94 9.70 -2.75
N ASN A 33 6.92 10.38 -3.89
CA ASN A 33 7.34 9.82 -5.18
C ASN A 33 8.89 9.75 -5.29
N ASN A 34 9.52 9.02 -4.37
CA ASN A 34 10.96 8.78 -4.33
C ASN A 34 11.28 7.48 -3.57
N ASP A 35 12.55 7.10 -3.55
CA ASP A 35 13.01 5.87 -2.90
C ASP A 35 12.60 5.77 -1.42
N LYS A 36 12.58 6.87 -0.67
CA LYS A 36 12.17 6.85 0.75
C LYS A 36 10.69 6.54 0.88
N GLY A 37 9.85 7.13 0.03
CA GLY A 37 8.41 6.86 0.03
C GLY A 37 8.07 5.43 -0.38
N PHE A 38 8.71 4.91 -1.43
CA PHE A 38 8.49 3.50 -1.81
C PHE A 38 9.04 2.52 -0.77
N ASN A 39 10.15 2.85 -0.07
CA ASN A 39 10.60 2.05 1.07
C ASN A 39 9.60 2.07 2.23
N LEU A 40 8.92 3.21 2.47
CA LEU A 40 7.82 3.27 3.44
C LEU A 40 6.69 2.33 3.02
N LEU A 41 6.23 2.38 1.77
CA LEU A 41 5.23 1.45 1.25
C LEU A 41 5.64 -0.01 1.47
N LEU A 42 6.88 -0.38 1.10
CA LEU A 42 7.40 -1.73 1.32
C LEU A 42 7.44 -2.13 2.79
N SER A 43 7.74 -1.21 3.71
CA SER A 43 7.72 -1.48 5.15
C SER A 43 6.32 -1.82 5.67
N HIS A 44 5.28 -1.20 5.10
CA HIS A 44 3.88 -1.54 5.39
C HIS A 44 3.49 -2.91 4.81
N LEU A 45 4.11 -3.32 3.71
CA LEU A 45 3.83 -4.60 3.03
C LEU A 45 4.66 -5.78 3.56
N ALA A 46 5.78 -5.51 4.24
CA ALA A 46 6.71 -6.52 4.75
C ALA A 46 6.07 -7.63 5.64
N PRO A 47 4.99 -7.38 6.41
CA PRO A 47 4.32 -8.43 7.17
C PRO A 47 3.52 -9.45 6.35
N TYR A 48 3.26 -9.19 5.06
CA TYR A 48 2.42 -10.03 4.21
C TYR A 48 3.25 -10.83 3.20
N ASP A 49 2.79 -12.03 2.87
CA ASP A 49 3.39 -12.85 1.82
C ASP A 49 3.24 -12.16 0.46
N LYS A 50 4.32 -12.09 -0.32
CA LYS A 50 4.32 -11.39 -1.63
C LYS A 50 3.24 -11.92 -2.59
N GLU A 51 3.05 -13.24 -2.61
CA GLU A 51 2.04 -13.91 -3.45
C GLU A 51 0.60 -13.64 -3.00
N SER A 52 0.41 -13.06 -1.81
CA SER A 52 -0.91 -12.74 -1.27
C SER A 52 -1.31 -11.28 -1.43
N ILE A 53 -0.40 -10.42 -1.91
CA ILE A 53 -0.62 -8.99 -2.11
C ILE A 53 -1.09 -8.73 -3.54
N LEU A 54 -2.25 -8.07 -3.69
CA LEU A 54 -2.70 -7.49 -4.95
C LEU A 54 -2.71 -5.97 -4.84
N ILE A 55 -2.01 -5.29 -5.76
CA ILE A 55 -1.93 -3.82 -5.77
C ILE A 55 -2.73 -3.28 -6.96
N GLY A 56 -3.70 -2.42 -6.67
CA GLY A 56 -4.43 -1.63 -7.65
C GLY A 56 -3.96 -0.18 -7.63
N TYR A 57 -3.77 0.39 -8.82
CA TYR A 57 -3.41 1.79 -9.01
C TYR A 57 -4.59 2.55 -9.64
N GLU A 58 -4.94 3.69 -9.08
CA GLU A 58 -5.86 4.69 -9.64
C GLU A 58 -5.08 5.92 -10.11
#